data_AF-A0A1X6ZND2-F1
#
_entry.id   AF-A0A1X6ZND2-F1
#
_cell.length_a   1.000
_cell.length_b   1.000
_cell.length_c   1.000
_cell.angle_alpha   90.00
_cell.angle_beta   90.00
_cell.angle_gamma   90.00
#
_symmetry.space_group_name_H-M   'P 1'
#
loop_
_entity.id
_entity.type
_entity.pdbx_description
1 polymer ?
#
loop_
_entity_poly.entity_id
_entity_poly.type
_entity_poly.pdbx_seq_one_letter_code
_entity_poly.pdbx_strand_id
1 'polypeptide(L)'
;MRRQVSPPPSRRKRRAPVLLGLAALVLLALSGGAHAQAILRSGDHANFTRLTLPLPEGTAPSVEAQPGRAILRFSGPMGPVDTSRVFDRIGRDRLTAVTLQQGPALRLDLACDCPVETSVTSGNLMILDILDAPPSQRTLRCPARLPTDRRRQSPSP
;
A
#
# COMPACT_ATOMS: atom_id res chain seq x y z
N MET A 1 2.97 44.11 79.41
CA MET A 1 3.69 43.54 78.25
C MET A 1 2.77 42.54 77.54
N ARG A 2 2.76 42.58 76.20
CA ARG A 2 1.70 42.07 75.30
C ARG A 2 1.50 40.55 75.37
N ARG A 3 0.24 40.11 75.51
CA ARG A 3 -0.17 38.72 75.23
C ARG A 3 -0.12 38.48 73.73
N GLN A 4 0.73 37.56 73.28
CA GLN A 4 0.72 37.10 71.89
C GLN A 4 -0.48 36.18 71.68
N VAL A 5 -1.33 36.51 70.71
CA VAL A 5 -2.42 35.66 70.24
C VAL A 5 -1.91 34.96 68.98
N SER A 6 -1.75 33.64 69.06
CA SER A 6 -1.36 32.82 67.91
C SER A 6 -2.51 32.75 66.89
N PRO A 7 -2.24 32.87 65.59
CA PRO A 7 -3.27 32.71 64.56
C PRO A 7 -3.68 31.23 64.43
N PRO A 8 -4.93 30.94 64.03
CA PRO A 8 -5.39 29.58 63.83
C PRO A 8 -4.75 28.95 62.58
N PRO A 9 -4.58 27.62 62.54
CA PRO A 9 -3.99 26.93 61.38
C PRO A 9 -4.92 27.03 60.16
N SER A 10 -4.37 27.46 59.03
CA SER A 10 -5.10 27.54 57.75
C SER A 10 -5.39 26.15 57.20
N ARG A 11 -6.68 25.79 57.07
CA ARG A 11 -7.13 24.55 56.41
C ARG A 11 -6.79 24.58 54.91
N ARG A 12 -5.73 23.88 54.49
CA ARG A 12 -5.49 23.57 53.07
C ARG A 12 -6.65 22.72 52.54
N LYS A 13 -7.49 23.29 51.69
CA LYS A 13 -8.57 22.58 51.00
C LYS A 13 -7.95 21.57 50.02
N ARG A 14 -7.91 20.30 50.39
CA ARG A 14 -7.57 19.18 49.49
C ARG A 14 -8.70 19.02 48.45
N ARG A 15 -8.67 19.80 47.37
CA ARG A 15 -9.65 19.71 46.26
C ARG A 15 -9.04 19.15 44.96
N ALA A 16 -7.86 18.54 45.03
CA ALA A 16 -7.11 18.11 43.85
C ALA A 16 -7.39 16.69 43.28
N PRO A 17 -7.89 15.67 44.01
CA PRO A 17 -7.84 14.30 43.49
C PRO A 17 -8.92 13.99 42.45
N VAL A 18 -10.09 14.62 42.55
CA VAL A 18 -11.25 14.34 41.66
C VAL A 18 -11.03 14.92 40.26
N LEU A 19 -10.50 16.14 40.16
CA LEU A 19 -10.19 16.79 38.88
C LEU A 19 -9.09 16.05 38.11
N LEU A 20 -8.09 15.52 38.83
CA LEU A 20 -7.00 14.75 38.23
C LEU A 20 -7.49 13.39 37.70
N GLY A 21 -8.39 12.73 38.43
CA GLY A 21 -9.02 11.48 37.99
C GLY A 21 -9.93 11.65 36.76
N LEU A 22 -10.69 12.76 36.69
CA LEU A 22 -11.55 13.04 35.54
C LEU A 22 -10.73 13.34 34.27
N ALA A 23 -9.64 14.09 34.39
CA ALA A 23 -8.75 14.39 33.28
C ALA A 23 -8.08 13.12 32.72
N ALA A 24 -7.66 12.19 33.59
CA ALA A 24 -7.13 10.90 33.18
C ALA A 24 -8.18 10.06 32.42
N LEU A 25 -9.43 10.01 32.91
CA LEU A 25 -10.50 9.25 32.25
C LEU A 25 -10.84 9.80 30.86
N VAL A 26 -10.81 11.12 30.68
CA VAL A 26 -11.00 11.77 29.38
C VAL A 26 -9.85 11.43 28.41
N LEU A 27 -8.59 11.42 28.88
CA LEU A 27 -7.44 11.07 28.04
C LEU A 27 -7.49 9.62 27.54
N LEU A 28 -7.97 8.67 28.36
CA LEU A 28 -8.20 7.28 27.95
C LEU A 28 -9.38 7.11 26.98
N ALA A 29 -10.38 8.00 27.04
CA ALA A 29 -11.48 7.99 26.09
C ALA A 29 -11.10 8.56 24.71
N LEU A 30 -10.03 9.36 24.63
CA LEU A 30 -9.54 9.96 23.38
C LEU A 30 -8.49 9.11 22.64
N SER A 31 -8.09 7.96 23.18
CA SER A 31 -7.27 6.98 22.44
C SER A 31 -8.09 6.31 21.33
N GLY A 32 -8.36 7.06 20.26
CA GLY A 32 -8.86 6.52 19.00
C GLY A 32 -7.85 5.51 18.47
N GLY A 33 -8.31 4.30 18.13
CA GLY A 33 -7.47 3.24 17.62
C GLY A 33 -6.74 3.69 16.35
N ALA A 34 -5.41 3.67 16.38
CA ALA A 34 -4.61 3.79 15.17
C ALA A 34 -4.84 2.53 14.33
N HIS A 35 -5.77 2.58 13.39
CA HIS A 35 -5.92 1.52 12.40
C HIS A 35 -4.65 1.50 11.54
N ALA A 36 -3.87 0.43 11.69
CA ALA A 36 -2.69 0.23 10.85
C ALA A 36 -3.11 0.21 9.38
N GLN A 37 -2.55 1.10 8.57
CA GLN A 37 -2.75 1.08 7.12
C GLN A 37 -1.98 -0.10 6.54
N ALA A 38 -2.63 -0.89 5.69
CA ALA A 38 -1.98 -1.99 5.01
C ALA A 38 -1.08 -1.41 3.90
N ILE A 39 0.20 -1.79 3.88
CA ILE A 39 1.15 -1.28 2.87
C ILE A 39 1.25 -2.29 1.74
N LEU A 40 0.93 -1.87 0.52
CA LEU A 40 1.14 -2.67 -0.68
C LEU A 40 2.63 -2.64 -1.04
N ARG A 41 3.28 -3.81 -0.95
CA ARG A 41 4.71 -3.97 -1.26
C ARG A 41 4.89 -4.63 -2.62
N SER A 42 6.03 -4.38 -3.25
CA SER A 42 6.37 -4.91 -4.57
C SER A 42 7.80 -5.45 -4.63
N GLY A 43 8.06 -6.30 -5.64
CA GLY A 43 9.40 -6.76 -6.00
C GLY A 43 9.44 -7.32 -7.42
N ASP A 44 10.53 -7.03 -8.14
CA ASP A 44 10.75 -7.54 -9.48
C ASP A 44 11.58 -8.81 -9.45
N HIS A 45 11.13 -9.76 -10.26
CA HIS A 45 11.83 -11.00 -10.58
C HIS A 45 11.98 -11.09 -12.11
N ALA A 46 12.82 -12.04 -12.55
CA ALA A 46 13.15 -12.20 -13.96
C ALA A 46 11.90 -12.35 -14.85
N ASN A 47 10.90 -13.11 -14.38
CA ASN A 47 9.72 -13.52 -15.15
C ASN A 47 8.38 -13.00 -14.59
N PHE A 48 8.39 -12.28 -13.46
CA PHE A 48 7.18 -11.67 -12.89
C PHE A 48 7.50 -10.47 -12.01
N THR A 49 6.51 -9.61 -11.81
CA THR A 49 6.50 -8.59 -10.75
C THR A 49 5.51 -9.03 -9.69
N ARG A 50 5.95 -9.15 -8.43
CA ARG A 50 5.12 -9.59 -7.31
C ARG A 50 4.65 -8.41 -6.49
N LEU A 51 3.36 -8.40 -6.18
CA LEU A 51 2.75 -7.52 -5.20
C LEU A 51 2.32 -8.34 -3.97
N THR A 52 2.52 -7.79 -2.78
CA THR A 52 2.05 -8.42 -1.54
C THR A 52 1.33 -7.42 -0.65
N LEU A 53 0.23 -7.88 -0.04
CA LEU A 53 -0.57 -7.07 0.88
C LEU A 53 -1.02 -7.93 2.06
N PRO A 54 -0.73 -7.54 3.32
CA PRO A 54 -1.31 -8.20 4.47
C PRO A 54 -2.82 -7.94 4.51
N LEU A 55 -3.58 -9.01 4.68
CA LEU A 55 -5.04 -8.99 4.75
C LEU A 55 -5.51 -9.15 6.19
N PRO A 56 -6.55 -8.41 6.62
CA PRO A 56 -7.27 -8.74 7.84
C PRO A 56 -7.88 -10.15 7.79
N GLU A 57 -8.16 -10.72 8.96
CA GLU A 57 -8.90 -11.98 9.02
C GLU A 57 -10.29 -11.85 8.39
N GLY A 58 -10.69 -12.86 7.62
CA GLY A 58 -11.97 -12.89 6.91
C GLY A 58 -12.00 -12.08 5.60
N THR A 59 -10.87 -11.51 5.17
CA THR A 59 -10.76 -10.78 3.90
C THR A 59 -10.33 -11.72 2.77
N ALA A 60 -11.12 -11.76 1.69
CA ALA A 60 -10.85 -12.57 0.52
C ALA A 60 -10.57 -11.68 -0.71
N PRO A 61 -9.40 -11.80 -1.37
CA PRO A 61 -9.12 -11.07 -2.59
C PRO A 61 -9.71 -11.78 -3.82
N SER A 62 -10.10 -11.00 -4.82
CA SER A 62 -10.42 -11.49 -6.16
C SER A 62 -9.85 -10.55 -7.22
N VAL A 63 -9.45 -11.10 -8.37
CA VAL A 63 -8.87 -10.33 -9.47
C VAL A 63 -9.68 -10.51 -10.74
N GLU A 64 -10.05 -9.40 -11.37
CA GLU A 64 -10.64 -9.35 -12.70
C GLU A 64 -9.60 -8.77 -13.66
N ALA A 65 -9.03 -9.61 -14.53
CA ALA A 65 -8.03 -9.20 -15.51
C ALA A 65 -8.65 -8.95 -16.89
N GLN A 66 -8.17 -7.90 -17.55
CA GLN A 66 -8.49 -7.51 -18.93
C GLN A 66 -7.19 -7.07 -19.63
N PRO A 67 -7.16 -6.97 -20.97
CA PRO A 67 -6.01 -6.42 -21.68
C PRO A 67 -5.57 -5.06 -21.11
N GLY A 68 -4.28 -4.96 -20.73
CA GLY A 68 -3.68 -3.77 -20.12
C GLY A 68 -4.18 -3.36 -18.73
N ARG A 69 -5.04 -4.14 -18.05
CA ARG A 69 -5.61 -3.75 -16.74
C ARG A 69 -6.03 -4.94 -15.88
N ALA A 70 -5.81 -4.84 -14.58
CA ALA A 70 -6.44 -5.72 -13.60
C ALA A 70 -7.15 -4.93 -12.50
N ILE A 71 -8.30 -5.42 -12.03
CA ILE A 71 -9.02 -4.89 -10.88
C ILE A 71 -8.92 -5.91 -9.75
N LEU A 72 -8.21 -5.56 -8.69
CA LEU A 72 -8.13 -6.33 -7.46
C LEU A 72 -9.20 -5.83 -6.49
N ARG A 73 -10.11 -6.71 -6.07
CA ARG A 73 -11.19 -6.41 -5.11
C ARG A 73 -10.96 -7.20 -3.84
N PHE A 74 -11.47 -6.66 -2.73
CA PHE A 74 -11.46 -7.35 -1.44
C PHE A 74 -12.88 -7.50 -0.90
N SER A 75 -13.26 -8.73 -0.59
CA SER A 75 -14.50 -9.05 0.10
C SER A 75 -14.21 -9.20 1.59
N GLY A 76 -14.97 -8.51 2.45
CA GLY A 76 -14.77 -8.51 3.90
C GLY A 76 -14.10 -7.23 4.42
N PRO A 77 -13.60 -7.23 5.67
CA PRO A 77 -13.00 -6.06 6.29
C PRO A 77 -11.73 -5.62 5.54
N MET A 78 -11.66 -4.37 5.10
CA MET A 78 -10.42 -3.82 4.54
C MET A 78 -10.28 -2.36 4.94
N GLY A 79 -9.16 -2.04 5.58
CA GLY A 79 -8.78 -0.67 5.88
C GLY A 79 -8.15 0.04 4.67
N PRO A 80 -7.69 1.29 4.84
CA PRO A 80 -6.92 1.99 3.82
C PRO A 80 -5.66 1.21 3.42
N VAL A 81 -5.37 1.21 2.12
CA VAL A 81 -4.14 0.64 1.55
C VAL A 81 -3.21 1.76 1.13
N ASP A 82 -1.99 1.76 1.66
CA ASP A 82 -0.90 2.63 1.22
C ASP A 82 -0.23 2.04 -0.02
N THR A 83 -0.34 2.76 -1.14
CA THR A 83 0.27 2.40 -2.43
C THR A 83 1.45 3.30 -2.81
N SER A 84 1.83 4.25 -1.94
CA SER A 84 2.82 5.29 -2.23
C SER A 84 4.21 4.75 -2.55
N ARG A 85 4.55 3.58 -2.01
CA ARG A 85 5.86 2.94 -2.11
C ARG A 85 5.92 1.77 -3.10
N VAL A 86 4.85 1.56 -3.88
CA VAL A 86 4.77 0.42 -4.82
C VAL A 86 5.89 0.48 -5.85
N PHE A 87 6.35 1.65 -6.26
CA PHE A 87 7.37 1.77 -7.31
C PHE A 87 8.80 1.97 -6.78
N ASP A 88 9.02 1.84 -5.46
CA ASP A 88 10.34 2.02 -4.85
C ASP A 88 11.35 0.93 -5.27
N ARG A 89 10.86 -0.26 -5.64
CA ARG A 89 11.67 -1.47 -5.86
C ARG A 89 11.39 -2.20 -7.17
N ILE A 90 10.55 -1.65 -8.03
CA ILE A 90 10.16 -2.25 -9.32
C ILE A 90 10.24 -1.22 -10.44
N GLY A 91 10.49 -1.69 -11.66
CA GLY A 91 10.36 -0.91 -12.89
C GLY A 91 8.89 -0.69 -13.29
N ARG A 92 8.70 -0.17 -14.52
CA ARG A 92 7.37 0.04 -15.11
C ARG A 92 7.08 -0.87 -16.31
N ASP A 93 7.88 -1.93 -16.46
CA ASP A 93 7.83 -2.83 -17.63
C ASP A 93 6.60 -3.76 -17.63
N ARG A 94 6.02 -4.02 -16.45
CA ARG A 94 4.80 -4.83 -16.29
C ARG A 94 3.65 -4.04 -15.65
N LEU A 95 3.92 -3.33 -14.55
CA LEU A 95 2.96 -2.50 -13.83
C LEU A 95 3.28 -1.02 -14.03
N THR A 96 2.33 -0.24 -14.55
CA THR A 96 2.53 1.18 -14.86
C THR A 96 1.85 2.11 -13.85
N ALA A 97 0.76 1.68 -13.22
CA ALA A 97 0.10 2.46 -12.18
C ALA A 97 -0.70 1.57 -11.22
N VAL A 98 -0.85 2.05 -9.99
CA VAL A 98 -1.81 1.53 -9.01
C VAL A 98 -2.69 2.67 -8.56
N THR A 99 -4.01 2.51 -8.63
CA THR A 99 -4.98 3.54 -8.25
C THR A 99 -6.05 2.95 -7.34
N LEU A 100 -6.30 3.59 -6.19
CA LEU A 100 -7.45 3.27 -5.34
C LEU A 100 -8.75 3.53 -6.11
N GLN A 101 -9.70 2.60 -6.01
CA GLN A 101 -11.04 2.75 -6.60
C GLN A 101 -12.07 3.11 -5.53
N GLN A 102 -13.32 3.38 -5.94
CA GLN A 102 -14.42 3.48 -4.99
C GLN A 102 -14.71 2.08 -4.40
N GLY A 103 -14.73 1.98 -3.07
CA GLY A 103 -14.83 0.70 -2.34
C GLY A 103 -13.46 0.05 -2.10
N PRO A 104 -13.43 -1.16 -1.52
CA PRO A 104 -12.18 -1.87 -1.21
C PRO A 104 -11.60 -2.52 -2.47
N ALA A 105 -11.10 -1.70 -3.40
CA ALA A 105 -10.53 -2.17 -4.66
C ALA A 105 -9.34 -1.32 -5.14
N LEU A 106 -8.42 -1.97 -5.85
CA LEU A 106 -7.25 -1.39 -6.50
C LEU A 106 -7.30 -1.67 -7.99
N ARG A 107 -7.11 -0.61 -8.79
CA ARG A 107 -6.87 -0.73 -10.24
C ARG A 107 -5.37 -0.81 -10.47
N LEU A 108 -4.95 -1.82 -11.22
CA LEU A 108 -3.59 -2.04 -11.69
C LEU A 108 -3.56 -1.79 -13.20
N ASP A 109 -2.81 -0.78 -13.65
CA ASP A 109 -2.59 -0.55 -15.09
C ASP A 109 -1.34 -1.29 -15.55
N LEU A 110 -1.48 -2.14 -16.55
CA LEU A 110 -0.43 -3.02 -17.02
C LEU A 110 0.19 -2.49 -18.31
N ALA A 111 1.51 -2.65 -18.48
CA ALA A 111 2.22 -2.28 -19.71
C ALA A 111 2.03 -3.30 -20.84
N CYS A 112 1.38 -4.43 -20.55
CA CYS A 112 1.25 -5.60 -21.39
C CYS A 112 -0.08 -6.32 -21.11
N ASP A 113 -0.46 -7.25 -21.99
CA ASP A 113 -1.57 -8.19 -21.77
C ASP A 113 -1.09 -9.42 -20.98
N CYS A 114 -0.35 -9.14 -19.92
CA CYS A 114 0.29 -10.13 -19.07
C CYS A 114 -0.74 -10.85 -18.18
N PRO A 115 -0.62 -12.18 -17.99
CA PRO A 115 -1.43 -12.89 -17.01
C PRO A 115 -1.18 -12.37 -15.59
N VAL A 116 -2.23 -12.37 -14.79
CA VAL A 116 -2.18 -11.99 -13.36
C VAL A 116 -2.71 -13.15 -12.54
N GLU A 117 -1.93 -13.61 -11.57
CA GLU A 117 -2.30 -14.68 -10.66
C GLU A 117 -2.37 -14.14 -9.23
N THR A 118 -3.30 -14.65 -8.42
CA THR A 118 -3.47 -14.21 -7.03
C THR A 118 -3.64 -15.41 -6.12
N SER A 119 -2.98 -15.37 -4.97
CA SER A 119 -3.08 -16.39 -3.91
C SER A 119 -3.00 -15.74 -2.53
N VAL A 120 -3.40 -16.49 -1.50
CA VAL A 120 -3.31 -16.07 -0.11
C VAL A 120 -2.58 -17.15 0.67
N THR A 121 -1.58 -16.76 1.46
CA THR A 121 -0.85 -17.67 2.35
C THR A 121 -1.62 -17.93 3.65
N SER A 122 -1.20 -18.94 4.42
CA SER A 122 -1.79 -19.23 5.74
C SER A 122 -1.65 -18.08 6.75
N GLY A 123 -0.73 -17.14 6.55
CA GLY A 123 -0.55 -15.94 7.39
C GLY A 123 -1.37 -14.73 6.93
N ASN A 124 -2.43 -14.93 6.14
CA ASN A 124 -3.25 -13.86 5.54
C ASN A 124 -2.45 -12.85 4.71
N LEU A 125 -1.33 -13.27 4.11
CA LEU A 125 -0.62 -12.44 3.14
C LEU A 125 -1.13 -12.76 1.74
N MET A 126 -1.73 -11.78 1.08
CA MET A 126 -2.04 -11.84 -0.35
C MET A 126 -0.76 -11.72 -1.15
N ILE A 127 -0.63 -12.55 -2.18
CA ILE A 127 0.39 -12.49 -3.21
C ILE A 127 -0.32 -12.35 -4.56
N LEU A 128 0.04 -11.33 -5.33
CA LEU A 128 -0.40 -11.15 -6.71
C LEU A 128 0.82 -11.05 -7.61
N ASP A 129 0.91 -11.96 -8.57
CA ASP A 129 2.02 -12.01 -9.54
C ASP A 129 1.54 -11.54 -10.90
N ILE A 130 2.26 -10.57 -11.47
CA ILE A 130 2.09 -10.09 -12.84
C ILE A 130 3.18 -10.76 -13.66
N LEU A 131 2.81 -11.77 -14.45
CA LEU A 131 3.73 -12.61 -15.22
C LEU A 131 4.18 -11.91 -16.50
N ASP A 132 5.14 -12.49 -17.21
CA ASP A 132 5.43 -12.06 -18.58
C ASP A 132 4.29 -12.36 -19.54
N ALA A 133 4.10 -11.48 -20.53
CA ALA A 133 3.19 -11.75 -21.63
C ALA A 133 3.68 -12.98 -22.41
N PRO A 134 2.77 -13.84 -22.90
CA PRO A 134 3.13 -14.95 -23.76
C PRO A 134 3.97 -14.47 -24.96
N PRO A 135 4.92 -15.29 -25.46
CA PRO A 135 5.82 -14.90 -26.55
C PRO A 135 5.10 -14.35 -27.79
N SER A 136 3.88 -14.82 -28.06
CA SER A 136 3.03 -14.37 -29.18
C SER A 136 2.63 -12.89 -29.12
N GLN A 137 2.61 -12.28 -27.93
CA GLN A 137 2.23 -10.89 -27.73
C GLN A 137 3.43 -9.94 -27.59
N ARG A 138 4.64 -10.48 -27.37
CA ARG A 138 5.87 -9.69 -27.25
C ARG A 138 6.27 -9.01 -28.57
N THR A 139 5.78 -9.54 -29.69
CA THR A 139 6.06 -9.06 -31.05
C THR A 139 5.27 -7.80 -31.44
N LEU A 140 4.17 -7.48 -30.75
CA LEU A 140 3.28 -6.36 -31.12
C LEU A 140 3.72 -4.99 -30.57
N ARG A 141 4.72 -4.94 -29.69
CA ARG A 141 5.13 -3.71 -28.99
C ARG A 141 6.55 -3.22 -29.28
N CYS A 142 7.26 -3.84 -30.22
CA CYS A 142 8.49 -3.26 -30.75
C CYS A 142 8.12 -2.44 -32.00
N PRO A 143 8.25 -1.10 -32.02
CA PRO A 143 8.43 -0.45 -33.32
C PRO A 143 9.74 -1.01 -33.85
N ALA A 144 9.66 -1.81 -34.91
CA ALA A 144 10.84 -2.34 -35.57
C ALA A 144 11.80 -1.17 -35.81
N ARG A 145 12.92 -1.13 -35.06
CA ARG A 145 14.06 -0.35 -35.52
C ARG A 145 14.50 -1.05 -36.79
N LEU A 146 14.11 -0.48 -37.92
CA LEU A 146 14.62 -0.88 -39.22
C LEU A 146 16.14 -0.98 -39.09
N PRO A 147 16.76 -2.10 -39.48
CA PRO A 147 18.19 -2.13 -39.70
C PRO A 147 18.47 -1.05 -40.74
N THR A 148 19.10 0.05 -40.34
CA THR A 148 19.69 0.95 -41.32
C THR A 148 20.94 0.24 -41.83
N ASP A 149 20.73 -0.64 -42.81
CA ASP A 149 21.82 -1.09 -43.66
C ASP A 149 22.33 0.12 -44.44
N ARG A 150 23.30 0.81 -43.83
CA ARG A 150 24.11 1.83 -44.49
C ARG A 150 25.48 1.25 -44.78
N ARG A 151 25.55 0.06 -45.38
CA ARG A 151 26.80 -0.47 -45.95
C ARG A 151 26.76 -0.45 -47.48
N ARG A 152 26.82 0.75 -48.06
CA ARG A 152 27.38 0.95 -49.40
C ARG A 152 27.84 2.40 -49.63
N GLN A 153 28.90 2.80 -48.95
CA GLN A 153 29.80 3.84 -49.45
C GLN A 153 31.22 3.31 -49.32
N SER A 154 31.75 2.78 -50.42
CA SER A 154 33.18 2.81 -50.68
C SER A 154 33.40 3.84 -51.77
N PRO A 155 34.27 4.84 -51.58
CA PRO A 155 34.80 5.61 -52.68
C PRO A 155 35.91 4.79 -53.36
N SER A 156 36.11 4.99 -54.65
CA SER A 156 37.31 4.53 -55.34
C SER A 156 37.74 5.60 -56.35
N PRO A 157 39.05 5.68 -56.62
CA PRO A 157 39.80 6.93 -56.80
C PRO A 157 39.66 7.60 -58.16
#